data_AF-A0A1R0ZKS0-F1
#
_entry.id   AF-A0A1R0ZKS0-F1
#
_cell.length_a   1.000
_cell.length_b   1.000
_cell.length_c   1.000
_cell.angle_alpha   90.00
_cell.angle_beta   90.00
_cell.angle_gamma   90.00
#
_symmetry.space_group_name_H-M   'P 1'
#
loop_
_entity.id
_entity.type
_entity.pdbx_description
1 polymer ?
#
loop_
_entity_poly.entity_id
_entity_poly.type
_entity_poly.pdbx_seq_one_letter_code
_entity_poly.pdbx_strand_id
1 'polypeptide(L)'
;MNEREVSYVTYTQKHRDIIITGATAINDFLNNKDVSEKRSLLFCLDMYLDPYFGYELSYFDEIILLLEKHLLFDHCKEIKQDILQLLNDYSKNKLDYLADHIEEIEFELLADALYALSNTFNKEYIPVFILFENHQNQNVSDTAKNALIELSKKKL
;
A
#
# COMPACT_ATOMS: atom_id res chain seq x y z
N MET A 1 13.70 -32.85 4.67
CA MET A 1 13.75 -31.38 4.85
C MET A 1 13.68 -30.78 3.46
N ASN A 2 12.53 -30.20 3.08
CA ASN A 2 12.52 -29.37 1.87
C ASN A 2 13.29 -28.10 2.22
N GLU A 3 14.41 -27.89 1.54
CA GLU A 3 15.04 -26.58 1.45
C GLU A 3 13.95 -25.60 1.00
N ARG A 4 13.58 -24.66 1.87
CA ARG A 4 12.73 -23.54 1.43
C ARG A 4 13.59 -22.78 0.44
N GLU A 5 13.29 -22.87 -0.85
CA GLU A 5 13.88 -22.00 -1.86
C GLU A 5 13.72 -20.55 -1.38
N VAL A 6 14.83 -19.91 -1.06
CA VAL A 6 14.85 -18.49 -0.72
C VAL A 6 14.70 -17.75 -2.05
N SER A 7 13.50 -17.25 -2.33
CA SER A 7 13.28 -16.39 -3.49
C SER A 7 13.82 -14.98 -3.19
N TYR A 8 14.91 -14.59 -3.84
CA TYR A 8 15.41 -13.22 -3.75
C TYR A 8 14.67 -12.34 -4.75
N VAL A 9 13.98 -11.30 -4.26
CA VAL A 9 13.41 -10.26 -5.13
C VAL A 9 14.54 -9.29 -5.50
N THR A 10 14.74 -9.06 -6.79
CA THR A 10 15.73 -8.11 -7.31
C THR A 10 15.10 -7.35 -8.46
N TYR A 11 15.66 -6.20 -8.84
CA TYR A 11 15.19 -5.47 -10.01
C TYR A 11 16.33 -5.13 -10.96
N THR A 12 15.98 -4.89 -12.22
CA THR A 12 16.92 -4.61 -13.31
C THR A 12 16.69 -3.23 -13.89
N GLN A 13 17.51 -2.82 -14.86
CA GLN A 13 17.31 -1.57 -15.59
C GLN A 13 15.92 -1.49 -16.25
N LYS A 14 15.39 -2.63 -16.73
CA LYS A 14 14.03 -2.69 -17.29
C LYS A 14 12.95 -2.20 -16.30
N HIS A 15 13.06 -2.56 -15.02
CA HIS A 15 12.11 -2.09 -13.99
C HIS A 15 12.26 -0.59 -13.72
N ARG A 16 13.51 -0.09 -13.71
CA ARG A 16 13.79 1.36 -13.61
C ARG A 16 13.20 2.13 -14.79
N ASP A 17 13.36 1.62 -16.00
CA ASP A 17 12.84 2.24 -17.22
C ASP A 17 11.31 2.33 -17.19
N ILE A 18 10.62 1.31 -16.66
CA ILE A 18 9.17 1.33 -16.47
C ILE A 18 8.76 2.42 -15.48
N ILE A 19 9.44 2.50 -14.33
CA ILE A 19 9.14 3.54 -13.33
C ILE A 19 9.29 4.91 -13.98
N ILE A 20 10.43 5.18 -14.64
CA ILE A 20 10.74 6.47 -15.29
C ILE A 20 9.73 6.79 -16.40
N THR A 21 9.21 5.79 -17.11
CA THR A 21 8.21 5.99 -18.17
C THR A 21 6.89 6.55 -17.62
N GLY A 22 6.53 6.19 -16.39
CA GLY A 22 5.41 6.80 -15.66
C GLY A 22 4.30 5.84 -15.26
N ALA A 23 3.27 6.40 -14.60
CA ALA A 23 2.19 5.64 -13.96
C ALA A 23 1.45 4.69 -14.92
N THR A 24 1.23 5.09 -16.18
CA THR A 24 0.60 4.21 -17.19
C THR A 24 1.43 2.94 -17.44
N ALA A 25 2.75 3.07 -17.58
CA ALA A 25 3.63 1.92 -17.79
C ALA A 25 3.68 1.01 -16.57
N ILE A 26 3.65 1.59 -15.36
CA ILE A 26 3.55 0.83 -14.10
C ILE A 26 2.25 0.04 -14.05
N ASN A 27 1.11 0.68 -14.34
CA ASN A 27 -0.21 0.04 -14.38
C ASN A 27 -0.22 -1.14 -15.38
N ASP A 28 0.23 -0.90 -16.61
CA ASP A 28 0.25 -1.92 -17.65
C ASP A 28 1.14 -3.10 -17.25
N PHE A 29 2.27 -2.83 -16.61
CA PHE A 29 3.16 -3.89 -16.14
C PHE A 29 2.52 -4.70 -15.02
N LEU A 30 1.93 -4.06 -14.01
CA LEU A 30 1.28 -4.74 -12.89
C LEU A 30 0.05 -5.56 -13.32
N ASN A 31 -0.61 -5.20 -14.41
CA ASN A 31 -1.74 -5.99 -14.94
C ASN A 31 -1.30 -7.22 -15.74
N ASN A 32 -0.16 -7.14 -16.45
CA ASN A 32 0.17 -8.14 -17.49
C ASN A 32 1.32 -9.08 -17.15
N LYS A 33 2.04 -8.88 -16.04
CA LYS A 33 3.22 -9.68 -15.68
C LYS A 33 2.94 -10.73 -14.63
N ASP A 34 3.85 -11.70 -14.52
CA ASP A 34 3.79 -12.71 -13.46
C ASP A 34 4.12 -12.11 -12.09
N VAL A 35 3.85 -12.88 -11.04
CA VAL A 35 4.07 -12.46 -9.65
C VAL A 35 5.52 -12.01 -9.43
N SER A 36 6.53 -12.73 -9.93
CA SER A 36 7.94 -12.39 -9.71
C SER A 36 8.31 -11.03 -10.29
N GLU A 37 7.90 -10.78 -11.53
CA GLU A 37 8.14 -9.50 -12.21
C GLU A 37 7.39 -8.36 -11.50
N LYS A 38 6.12 -8.55 -11.09
CA LYS A 38 5.37 -7.54 -10.34
C LYS A 38 6.06 -7.19 -9.03
N ARG A 39 6.50 -8.18 -8.25
CA ARG A 39 7.26 -7.97 -7.00
C ARG A 39 8.56 -7.22 -7.25
N SER A 40 9.26 -7.58 -8.32
CA SER A 40 10.49 -6.90 -8.72
C SER A 40 10.25 -5.42 -9.08
N LEU A 41 9.12 -5.10 -9.74
CA LEU A 41 8.75 -3.72 -10.03
C LEU A 41 8.39 -2.95 -8.74
N LEU A 42 7.58 -3.54 -7.85
CA LEU A 42 7.21 -2.91 -6.57
C LEU A 42 8.43 -2.67 -5.68
N PHE A 43 9.36 -3.63 -5.62
CA PHE A 43 10.62 -3.47 -4.93
C PHE A 43 11.53 -2.41 -5.58
N CYS A 44 11.44 -2.24 -6.90
CA CYS A 44 12.13 -1.14 -7.57
C CYS A 44 11.49 0.20 -7.20
N LEU A 45 10.16 0.25 -7.13
CA LEU A 45 9.38 1.44 -6.84
C LEU A 45 9.65 1.98 -5.43
N ASP A 46 9.87 1.10 -4.45
CA ASP A 46 10.29 1.42 -3.08
C ASP A 46 11.42 2.48 -3.05
N MET A 47 12.53 2.19 -3.72
CA MET A 47 13.69 3.09 -3.84
C MET A 47 13.37 4.44 -4.49
N TYR A 48 12.40 4.51 -5.41
CA TYR A 48 12.02 5.77 -6.07
C TYR A 48 11.04 6.60 -5.24
N LEU A 49 10.30 5.96 -4.33
CA LEU A 49 9.40 6.64 -3.40
C LEU A 49 10.13 7.07 -2.11
N ASP A 50 11.18 6.35 -1.74
CA ASP A 50 11.99 6.62 -0.55
C ASP A 50 12.76 7.96 -0.69
N PRO A 51 12.47 8.96 0.17
CA PRO A 51 13.17 10.25 0.18
C PRO A 51 14.67 10.13 0.36
N TYR A 52 15.18 9.04 0.97
CA TYR A 52 16.60 8.81 1.17
C TYR A 52 17.40 8.82 -0.14
N PHE A 53 16.82 8.31 -1.23
CA PHE A 53 17.50 8.24 -2.53
C PHE A 53 17.36 9.53 -3.36
N GLY A 54 16.51 10.46 -2.93
CA GLY A 54 16.38 11.79 -3.54
C GLY A 54 15.77 11.82 -4.95
N TYR A 55 15.02 10.79 -5.34
CA TYR A 55 14.26 10.81 -6.59
C TYR A 55 13.02 11.71 -6.45
N GLU A 56 12.76 12.53 -7.46
CA GLU A 56 11.54 13.34 -7.55
C GLU A 56 10.67 12.82 -8.68
N LEU A 57 9.61 12.08 -8.33
CA LEU A 57 8.61 11.62 -9.29
C LEU A 57 7.50 12.66 -9.40
N SER A 58 7.37 13.29 -10.58
CA SER A 58 6.33 14.30 -10.84
C SER A 58 4.90 13.75 -10.76
N TYR A 59 4.74 12.43 -10.82
CA TYR A 59 3.48 11.67 -10.76
C TYR A 59 3.37 10.83 -9.48
N PHE A 60 3.98 11.30 -8.38
CA PHE A 60 3.92 10.61 -7.08
C PHE A 60 2.48 10.32 -6.63
N ASP A 61 1.59 11.32 -6.68
CA ASP A 61 0.20 11.13 -6.25
C ASP A 61 -0.56 10.15 -7.15
N GLU A 62 -0.22 10.10 -8.45
CA GLU A 62 -0.77 9.10 -9.37
C GLU A 62 -0.31 7.69 -9.03
N ILE A 63 0.94 7.52 -8.56
CA ILE A 63 1.45 6.22 -8.09
C ILE A 63 0.68 5.78 -6.85
N ILE A 64 0.50 6.66 -5.86
CA ILE A 64 -0.24 6.31 -4.64
C ILE A 64 -1.66 5.86 -4.99
N LEU A 65 -2.39 6.63 -5.82
CA LEU A 65 -3.73 6.26 -6.27
C LEU A 65 -3.75 4.94 -7.06
N LEU A 66 -2.73 4.69 -7.88
CA LEU A 66 -2.59 3.43 -8.62
C LEU A 66 -2.39 2.25 -7.67
N LEU A 67 -1.56 2.41 -6.64
CA LEU A 67 -1.33 1.38 -5.62
C LEU A 67 -2.61 1.10 -4.82
N GLU A 68 -3.38 2.12 -4.44
CA GLU A 68 -4.69 1.96 -3.80
C GLU A 68 -5.65 1.11 -4.66
N LYS A 69 -5.71 1.37 -5.97
CA LYS A 69 -6.53 0.58 -6.90
C LYS A 69 -6.05 -0.85 -7.05
N HIS A 70 -4.74 -1.04 -7.20
CA HIS A 70 -4.15 -2.37 -7.35
C HIS A 70 -4.31 -3.21 -6.08
N LEU A 71 -4.46 -2.60 -4.89
CA LEU A 71 -4.78 -3.34 -3.68
C LEU A 71 -6.15 -4.04 -3.76
N LEU A 72 -7.12 -3.47 -4.48
CA LEU A 72 -8.46 -4.06 -4.68
C LEU A 72 -8.53 -5.06 -5.84
N PHE A 73 -7.51 -5.11 -6.70
CA PHE A 73 -7.49 -6.06 -7.80
C PHE A 73 -7.24 -7.49 -7.31
N ASP A 74 -7.59 -8.47 -8.14
CA ASP A 74 -7.30 -9.88 -7.89
C ASP A 74 -5.81 -10.17 -8.12
N HIS A 75 -4.98 -9.80 -7.13
CA HIS A 75 -3.59 -10.23 -7.04
C HIS A 75 -3.42 -11.21 -5.89
N CYS A 76 -2.37 -12.03 -5.97
CA CYS A 76 -1.98 -12.87 -4.84
C CYS A 76 -1.56 -12.02 -3.63
N LYS A 77 -1.63 -12.64 -2.46
CA LYS A 77 -1.39 -11.99 -1.17
C LYS A 77 -0.03 -11.27 -1.12
N GLU A 78 1.02 -11.86 -1.69
CA GLU A 78 2.37 -11.29 -1.69
C GLU A 78 2.42 -9.94 -2.40
N ILE A 79 1.71 -9.79 -3.52
CA ILE A 79 1.64 -8.52 -4.25
C ILE A 79 0.89 -7.47 -3.42
N LYS A 80 -0.24 -7.86 -2.82
CA LYS A 80 -1.02 -6.95 -1.98
C LYS A 80 -0.25 -6.50 -0.75
N GLN A 81 0.55 -7.38 -0.16
CA GLN A 81 1.44 -7.04 0.96
C GLN A 81 2.55 -6.07 0.55
N ASP A 82 3.21 -6.33 -0.59
CA ASP A 82 4.22 -5.40 -1.13
C ASP A 82 3.59 -4.02 -1.43
N ILE A 83 2.36 -3.97 -1.97
CA ILE A 83 1.60 -2.72 -2.19
C ILE A 83 1.29 -2.01 -0.87
N LEU A 84 0.76 -2.73 0.13
CA LEU A 84 0.42 -2.17 1.43
C LEU A 84 1.65 -1.61 2.14
N GLN A 85 2.81 -2.26 1.99
CA GLN A 85 4.07 -1.72 2.51
C GLN A 85 4.37 -0.36 1.89
N LEU A 86 4.34 -0.24 0.55
CA LEU A 86 4.59 1.04 -0.12
C LEU A 86 3.58 2.13 0.29
N LEU A 87 2.30 1.78 0.43
CA LEU A 87 1.29 2.71 0.91
C LEU A 87 1.57 3.14 2.36
N ASN A 88 1.95 2.22 3.25
CA ASN A 88 2.29 2.55 4.63
C ASN A 88 3.51 3.46 4.75
N ASP A 89 4.55 3.19 3.97
CA ASP A 89 5.84 3.85 4.09
C ASP A 89 5.83 5.25 3.45
N TYR A 90 5.07 5.40 2.36
CA TYR A 90 5.17 6.60 1.51
C TYR A 90 3.88 7.39 1.36
N SER A 91 2.70 6.85 1.69
CA SER A 91 1.48 7.66 1.60
C SER A 91 1.58 8.85 2.55
N LYS A 92 1.39 10.05 2.00
CA LYS A 92 1.56 11.29 2.76
C LYS A 92 0.35 11.51 3.67
N ASN A 93 -0.67 12.16 3.13
CA ASN A 93 -1.86 12.58 3.87
C ASN A 93 -3.17 12.06 3.25
N LYS A 94 -3.08 11.28 2.17
CA LYS A 94 -4.24 10.86 1.40
C LYS A 94 -4.12 9.43 0.92
N LEU A 95 -5.19 8.68 1.18
CA LEU A 95 -5.52 7.34 0.74
C LEU A 95 -7.05 7.28 0.55
N ASP A 96 -7.60 8.27 -0.16
CA ASP A 96 -9.04 8.50 -0.25
C ASP A 96 -9.74 7.32 -0.96
N TYR A 97 -9.11 6.74 -1.98
CA TYR A 97 -9.68 5.63 -2.72
C TYR A 97 -9.74 4.36 -1.85
N LEU A 98 -8.69 4.10 -1.07
CA LEU A 98 -8.67 3.01 -0.10
C LEU A 98 -9.72 3.21 1.00
N ALA A 99 -9.86 4.43 1.52
CA ALA A 99 -10.85 4.73 2.55
C ALA A 99 -12.28 4.47 2.06
N ASP A 100 -12.59 4.86 0.82
CA ASP A 100 -13.91 4.68 0.20
C ASP A 100 -14.26 3.21 -0.07
N HIS A 101 -13.26 2.34 -0.24
CA HIS A 101 -13.43 0.93 -0.61
C HIS A 101 -12.89 -0.04 0.44
N ILE A 102 -12.69 0.42 1.67
CA ILE A 102 -12.06 -0.35 2.75
C ILE A 102 -12.81 -1.65 3.09
N GLU A 103 -14.13 -1.68 2.92
CA GLU A 103 -14.97 -2.86 3.15
C GLU A 103 -14.76 -3.96 2.09
N GLU A 104 -14.13 -3.65 0.96
CA GLU A 104 -13.80 -4.61 -0.11
C GLU A 104 -12.46 -5.32 0.13
N ILE A 105 -11.65 -4.84 1.08
CA ILE A 105 -10.36 -5.44 1.42
C ILE A 105 -10.56 -6.80 2.08
N GLU A 106 -9.75 -7.80 1.68
CA GLU A 106 -9.79 -9.11 2.29
C GLU A 106 -9.50 -9.04 3.79
N PHE A 107 -10.19 -9.89 4.57
CA PHE A 107 -10.12 -9.81 6.02
C PHE A 107 -8.68 -10.00 6.56
N GLU A 108 -7.83 -10.76 5.86
CA GLU A 108 -6.44 -10.98 6.22
C GLU A 108 -5.57 -9.72 6.10
N LEU A 109 -6.00 -8.74 5.31
CA LEU A 109 -5.26 -7.51 5.00
C LEU A 109 -5.94 -6.27 5.59
N LEU A 110 -7.18 -6.38 6.06
CA LEU A 110 -7.98 -5.26 6.54
C LEU A 110 -7.29 -4.48 7.68
N ALA A 111 -6.64 -5.19 8.62
CA ALA A 111 -5.91 -4.52 9.69
C ALA A 111 -4.73 -3.70 9.16
N ASP A 112 -3.99 -4.21 8.16
CA ASP A 112 -2.86 -3.50 7.55
C ASP A 112 -3.34 -2.31 6.71
N ALA A 113 -4.48 -2.44 6.03
CA ALA A 113 -5.12 -1.34 5.30
C ALA A 113 -5.61 -0.22 6.23
N LEU A 114 -6.23 -0.57 7.37
CA LEU A 114 -6.61 0.40 8.40
C LEU A 114 -5.38 1.09 9.00
N TYR A 115 -4.28 0.35 9.19
CA TYR A 115 -3.03 0.92 9.66
C TYR A 115 -2.47 1.95 8.66
N ALA A 116 -2.52 1.65 7.34
CA ALA A 116 -2.14 2.59 6.30
C ALA A 116 -2.96 3.87 6.35
N LEU A 117 -4.29 3.77 6.46
CA LEU A 117 -5.17 4.93 6.63
C LEU A 117 -4.79 5.74 7.88
N SER A 118 -4.48 5.08 9.00
CA SER A 118 -4.09 5.74 10.25
C SER A 118 -2.77 6.52 10.12
N ASN A 119 -1.80 5.98 9.38
CA ASN A 119 -0.49 6.60 9.17
C ASN A 119 -0.54 7.90 8.38
N THR A 120 -1.60 8.13 7.59
CA THR A 120 -1.83 9.43 6.94
C THR A 120 -2.12 10.56 7.93
N PHE A 121 -2.51 10.22 9.15
CA PHE A 121 -3.04 11.14 10.16
C PHE A 121 -4.21 12.01 9.66
N ASN A 122 -4.93 11.57 8.63
CA ASN A 122 -6.07 12.31 8.09
C ASN A 122 -7.32 12.06 8.96
N LYS A 123 -7.87 13.13 9.53
CA LYS A 123 -9.08 13.08 10.38
C LYS A 123 -10.36 12.81 9.58
N GLU A 124 -10.33 12.99 8.26
CA GLU A 124 -11.46 12.65 7.39
C GLU A 124 -11.75 11.14 7.42
N TYR A 125 -10.78 10.30 7.80
CA TYR A 125 -10.95 8.85 7.92
C TYR A 125 -11.48 8.37 9.28
N ILE A 126 -11.78 9.28 10.23
CA ILE A 126 -12.39 8.90 11.52
C ILE A 126 -13.65 8.03 11.35
N PRO A 127 -14.60 8.34 10.44
CA PRO A 127 -15.78 7.49 10.22
C PRO A 127 -15.43 6.05 9.84
N VAL A 128 -14.35 5.84 9.08
CA VAL A 128 -13.86 4.49 8.73
C VAL A 128 -13.44 3.75 9.98
N PHE A 129 -12.65 4.35 10.87
CA PHE A 129 -12.21 3.67 12.09
C PHE A 129 -13.37 3.38 13.06
N ILE A 130 -14.37 4.26 13.15
CA ILE A 130 -15.57 4.00 13.96
C ILE A 130 -16.32 2.77 13.45
N LEU A 131 -16.40 2.57 12.12
CA LEU A 131 -17.04 1.39 11.53
C LEU A 131 -16.40 0.08 12.01
N PHE A 132 -15.07 0.08 12.21
CA PHE A 132 -14.30 -1.12 12.55
C PHE A 132 -13.93 -1.24 14.04
N GLU A 133 -14.20 -0.25 14.88
CA GLU A 133 -13.76 -0.26 16.30
C GLU A 133 -14.35 -1.44 17.10
N ASN A 134 -15.51 -1.98 16.69
CA ASN A 134 -16.18 -3.11 17.32
C ASN A 134 -16.19 -4.37 16.42
N HIS A 135 -15.25 -4.45 15.48
CA HIS A 135 -15.14 -5.58 14.56
C HIS A 135 -14.86 -6.91 15.31
N GLN A 136 -15.39 -8.03 14.79
CA GLN A 136 -15.27 -9.35 15.44
C GLN A 136 -13.82 -9.86 15.50
N ASN A 137 -13.01 -9.48 14.52
CA ASN A 137 -11.58 -9.76 14.53
C ASN A 137 -10.86 -8.75 15.44
N GLN A 138 -10.22 -9.27 16.50
CA GLN A 138 -9.53 -8.48 17.51
C GLN A 138 -8.43 -7.57 16.91
N ASN A 139 -7.66 -8.05 15.95
CA ASN A 139 -6.60 -7.26 15.31
C ASN A 139 -7.17 -6.05 14.57
N VAL A 140 -8.26 -6.26 13.83
CA VAL A 140 -8.97 -5.17 13.11
C VAL A 140 -9.55 -4.16 14.11
N SER A 141 -10.22 -4.63 15.16
CA SER A 141 -10.80 -3.77 16.20
C SER A 141 -9.73 -2.97 16.95
N ASP A 142 -8.61 -3.59 17.30
CA ASP A 142 -7.51 -2.94 18.01
C ASP A 142 -6.82 -1.90 17.13
N THR A 143 -6.57 -2.19 15.85
CA THR A 143 -6.02 -1.22 14.90
C THR A 143 -6.93 0.00 14.77
N ALA A 144 -8.24 -0.21 14.60
CA ALA A 144 -9.21 0.87 14.49
C ALA A 144 -9.27 1.75 15.76
N LYS A 145 -9.29 1.13 16.95
CA LYS A 145 -9.26 1.85 18.23
C LYS A 145 -7.98 2.65 18.41
N ASN A 146 -6.83 2.06 18.07
CA ASN A 146 -5.54 2.75 18.14
C ASN A 146 -5.51 3.94 17.20
N ALA A 147 -6.01 3.81 15.97
CA ALA A 147 -6.12 4.91 15.01
C ALA A 147 -6.98 6.06 15.57
N LEU A 148 -8.13 5.77 16.15
CA LEU A 148 -8.99 6.77 16.80
C LEU A 148 -8.27 7.50 17.94
N ILE A 149 -7.53 6.76 18.77
CA ILE A 149 -6.74 7.33 19.87
C ILE A 149 -5.66 8.26 19.31
N GLU A 150 -4.88 7.83 18.33
CA GLU A 150 -3.80 8.64 17.75
C GLU A 150 -4.33 9.91 17.06
N LEU A 151 -5.42 9.79 16.29
CA LEU A 151 -6.06 10.93 15.63
C LEU A 151 -6.66 11.93 16.63
N SER A 152 -7.05 11.48 17.83
CA SER A 152 -7.55 12.35 18.90
C SER A 152 -6.45 13.17 19.58
N LYS A 153 -5.21 12.64 19.65
CA LYS A 153 -4.08 13.30 20.31
C LYS A 153 -3.46 14.43 19.48
N LYS A 154 -3.54 14.36 18.15
CA LYS A 154 -2.90 15.32 17.25
C LYS A 154 -3.71 16.63 17.20
N LYS A 155 -3.25 17.65 17.94
CA LYS A 155 -3.66 19.05 17.73
C LYS A 155 -2.94 19.58 16.49
N LEU A 156 -3.71 20.23 15.61
CA LEU A 156 -3.21 20.94 14.42
C LEU A 156 -2.23 22.06 14.82
#